data_AF-A0A4Q3VIK8-F1
#
_entry.id   AF-A0A4Q3VIK8-F1
#
_cell.length_a   1.000
_cell.length_b   1.000
_cell.length_c   1.000
_cell.angle_alpha   90.00
_cell.angle_beta   90.00
_cell.angle_gamma   90.00
#
_symmetry.space_group_name_H-M   'P 1'
#
loop_
_entity.id
_entity.type
_entity.pdbx_description
1 polymer ?
#
loop_
_entity_poly.entity_id
_entity_poly.type
_entity_poly.pdbx_seq_one_letter_code
_entity_poly.pdbx_strand_id
1 'polypeptide(L)'
;MPFEPLRTDEKLTSPEKAGPDMDDRMLFGCSGFLLGAIGVYGLAFWPWWLFTDVERWVPLGVCFGSGMVPAGVYGLILARKFGMAGACGTLGGGAATAAFVYLRLSQTVDAALAHRLPTPEWPTWVAPALPIGWLFFIGGLALLLAKRDL
;
A
#
# COMPACT_ATOMS: atom_id res chain seq x y z
N MET A 1 20.55 -44.41 -9.82
CA MET A 1 19.35 -45.28 -9.85
C MET A 1 18.18 -44.37 -10.21
N PRO A 2 17.36 -44.70 -11.24
CA PRO A 2 16.19 -43.90 -11.56
C PRO A 2 15.19 -44.02 -10.41
N PHE A 3 14.75 -42.88 -9.88
CA PHE A 3 13.73 -42.85 -8.83
C PHE A 3 12.39 -43.12 -9.48
N GLU A 4 11.86 -44.33 -9.28
CA GLU A 4 10.53 -44.70 -9.74
C GLU A 4 9.53 -44.15 -8.71
N PRO A 5 8.64 -43.22 -9.09
CA PRO A 5 7.74 -42.57 -8.14
C PRO A 5 6.83 -43.62 -7.49
N LEU A 6 6.70 -43.58 -6.15
CA LEU A 6 5.82 -44.48 -5.41
C LEU A 6 4.40 -44.38 -5.98
N ARG A 7 3.99 -45.42 -6.72
CA ARG A 7 2.60 -45.64 -7.11
C ARG A 7 1.86 -46.11 -5.86
N THR A 8 1.32 -45.18 -5.09
CA THR A 8 0.32 -45.52 -4.08
C THR A 8 -0.92 -46.05 -4.81
N ASP A 9 -1.21 -47.34 -4.63
CA ASP A 9 -2.14 -48.18 -5.41
C ASP A 9 -3.63 -47.80 -5.34
N GLU A 10 -4.00 -46.58 -4.98
CA GLU A 10 -5.39 -46.14 -5.05
C GLU A 10 -5.76 -45.77 -6.49
N LYS A 11 -6.53 -46.65 -7.14
CA LYS A 11 -7.22 -46.33 -8.39
C LYS A 11 -8.21 -45.20 -8.16
N LEU A 12 -7.75 -43.98 -8.39
CA LEU A 12 -8.60 -42.80 -8.52
C LEU A 12 -9.65 -43.06 -9.62
N THR A 13 -10.93 -43.08 -9.23
CA THR A 13 -12.09 -43.30 -10.13
C THR A 13 -12.26 -42.18 -11.15
N SER A 14 -11.60 -41.05 -10.93
CA SER A 14 -11.47 -39.93 -11.86
C SER A 14 -10.10 -39.27 -11.64
N PRO A 15 -9.45 -38.73 -12.68
CA PRO A 15 -8.22 -37.97 -12.49
C PRO A 15 -8.47 -36.84 -11.50
N GLU A 16 -7.68 -36.81 -10.42
CA GLU A 16 -7.72 -35.72 -9.45
C GLU A 16 -7.40 -34.42 -10.18
N LYS A 17 -8.26 -33.41 -10.04
CA LYS A 17 -7.98 -32.09 -10.60
C LYS A 17 -6.65 -31.63 -10.01
N ALA A 18 -5.65 -31.38 -10.86
CA ALA A 18 -4.40 -30.79 -10.41
C ALA A 18 -4.73 -29.55 -9.57
N GLY A 19 -4.42 -29.62 -8.28
CA GLY A 19 -4.54 -28.47 -7.40
C GLY A 19 -3.70 -27.32 -7.97
N PRO A 20 -4.06 -26.08 -7.66
CA PRO A 20 -3.23 -24.94 -8.04
C PRO A 20 -1.80 -25.16 -7.54
N ASP A 21 -0.84 -24.93 -8.42
CA ASP A 21 0.57 -25.18 -8.16
C ASP A 21 1.02 -24.42 -6.90
N MET A 22 1.88 -25.04 -6.10
CA MET A 22 2.35 -24.45 -4.84
C MET A 22 3.13 -23.17 -5.12
N ASP A 23 3.90 -23.16 -6.20
CA ASP A 23 4.69 -22.00 -6.63
C ASP A 23 3.78 -20.82 -7.03
N ASP A 24 2.69 -21.10 -7.74
CA ASP A 24 1.70 -20.08 -8.11
C ASP A 24 1.01 -19.49 -6.86
N ARG A 25 0.69 -20.32 -5.87
CA ARG A 25 0.12 -19.88 -4.59
C ARG A 25 1.10 -19.00 -3.82
N MET A 26 2.38 -19.36 -3.79
CA MET A 26 3.42 -18.59 -3.12
C MET A 26 3.66 -17.24 -3.81
N LEU A 27 3.83 -17.23 -5.14
CA LEU A 27 4.00 -16.02 -5.93
C LEU A 27 2.81 -15.07 -5.78
N PHE A 28 1.59 -15.60 -5.78
CA PHE A 28 0.38 -14.80 -5.56
C PHE A 28 0.36 -14.16 -4.17
N GLY A 29 0.72 -14.92 -3.13
CA GLY A 29 0.81 -14.42 -1.76
C GLY A 29 1.90 -13.36 -1.58
N CYS A 30 3.12 -13.61 -2.06
CA CYS A 30 4.23 -12.66 -2.01
C CYS A 30 3.90 -11.36 -2.76
N SER A 31 3.24 -11.47 -3.91
CA SER A 31 2.78 -10.30 -4.67
C SER A 31 1.76 -9.49 -3.87
N GLY A 32 0.79 -10.15 -3.25
CA GLY A 32 -0.20 -9.49 -2.39
C GLY A 32 0.42 -8.77 -1.19
N PHE A 33 1.42 -9.39 -0.55
CA PHE A 33 2.18 -8.79 0.55
C PHE A 33 2.92 -7.53 0.07
N LEU A 34 3.67 -7.64 -1.02
CA LEU A 34 4.46 -6.54 -1.57
C LEU A 34 3.59 -5.35 -1.99
N LEU A 35 2.49 -5.63 -2.71
CA LEU A 35 1.51 -4.62 -3.12
C LEU A 35 0.86 -3.95 -1.89
N GLY A 36 0.54 -4.72 -0.86
CA GLY A 36 0.02 -4.19 0.40
C GLY A 36 0.99 -3.23 1.07
N ALA A 37 2.24 -3.65 1.22
CA ALA A 37 3.25 -2.85 1.90
C ALA A 37 3.57 -1.55 1.15
N ILE A 38 3.91 -1.65 -0.14
CA ILE A 38 4.30 -0.50 -0.96
C ILE A 38 3.10 0.41 -1.20
N GLY A 39 1.94 -0.17 -1.53
CA GLY A 39 0.74 0.60 -1.83
C GLY A 39 0.26 1.38 -0.61
N VAL A 40 0.11 0.74 0.56
CA VAL A 40 -0.31 1.44 1.79
C VAL A 40 0.69 2.53 2.17
N TYR A 41 2.00 2.24 2.13
CA TYR A 41 3.02 3.24 2.43
C TYR A 41 2.98 4.44 1.48
N GLY A 42 3.01 4.19 0.17
CA GLY A 42 2.99 5.26 -0.83
C GLY A 42 1.71 6.10 -0.76
N LEU A 43 0.56 5.47 -0.52
CA LEU A 43 -0.72 6.16 -0.38
C LEU A 43 -0.75 7.04 0.88
N ALA A 44 -0.36 6.47 2.02
CA ALA A 44 -0.53 7.11 3.30
C ALA A 44 0.52 8.18 3.58
N PHE A 45 1.75 8.02 3.08
CA PHE A 45 2.86 8.93 3.38
C PHE A 45 2.96 10.11 2.40
N TRP A 46 2.51 9.96 1.15
CA TRP A 46 2.67 10.99 0.12
C TRP A 46 2.17 12.41 0.49
N PRO A 47 0.98 12.59 1.10
CA PRO A 47 0.50 13.93 1.46
C PRO A 47 1.43 14.68 2.42
N TRP A 48 2.17 13.96 3.25
CA TRP A 48 3.09 14.53 4.25
C TRP A 48 4.37 15.13 3.67
N TRP A 49 4.70 14.78 2.43
CA TRP A 49 5.74 15.45 1.65
C TRP A 49 5.23 16.73 0.99
N LEU A 50 3.95 16.73 0.63
CA LEU A 50 3.35 17.82 -0.12
C LEU A 50 3.05 19.03 0.75
N PHE A 51 2.50 18.80 1.94
CA PHE A 51 2.20 19.84 2.90
C PHE A 51 3.38 19.95 3.87
N THR A 52 4.13 21.05 3.80
CA THR A 52 5.24 21.35 4.70
C THR A 52 4.75 21.91 6.04
N ASP A 53 3.58 22.53 6.04
CA ASP A 53 3.03 23.30 7.17
C ASP A 53 2.10 22.43 8.04
N VAL A 54 2.46 21.16 8.25
CA VAL A 54 1.63 20.17 8.98
C VAL A 54 1.47 20.48 10.47
N GLU A 55 2.20 21.47 11.00
CA GLU A 55 1.95 22.04 12.32
C GLU A 55 0.57 22.72 12.42
N ARG A 56 -0.05 23.07 11.29
CA ARG A 56 -1.39 23.64 11.24
C ARG A 56 -2.46 22.54 11.18
N TRP A 57 -3.55 22.75 11.91
CA TRP A 57 -4.69 21.79 11.98
C TRP A 57 -5.30 21.43 10.63
N VAL A 58 -5.42 22.40 9.71
CA VAL A 58 -6.03 22.19 8.40
C VAL A 58 -5.20 21.25 7.51
N PRO A 59 -3.92 21.54 7.19
CA PRO A 59 -3.11 20.63 6.38
C PRO A 59 -2.88 19.28 7.06
N LEU A 60 -2.82 19.22 8.39
CA LEU A 60 -2.79 17.95 9.12
C LEU A 60 -4.03 17.10 8.82
N GLY A 61 -5.23 17.68 8.91
CA GLY A 61 -6.48 17.01 8.58
C GLY A 61 -6.54 16.56 7.11
N VAL A 62 -6.04 17.39 6.19
CA VAL A 62 -5.95 17.03 4.76
C VAL A 62 -4.99 15.86 4.55
N CYS A 63 -3.83 15.82 5.22
CA CYS A 63 -2.88 14.72 5.10
C CYS A 63 -3.49 13.40 5.59
N PHE A 64 -4.19 13.42 6.73
CA PHE A 64 -4.90 12.26 7.24
C PHE A 64 -6.02 11.81 6.29
N GLY A 65 -6.87 12.73 5.84
CA GLY A 65 -8.01 12.42 4.98
C GLY A 65 -7.62 11.93 3.59
N SER A 66 -6.60 12.55 2.97
CA SER A 66 -6.17 12.21 1.61
C SER A 66 -5.14 11.07 1.54
N GLY A 67 -4.45 10.77 2.65
CA GLY A 67 -3.46 9.70 2.72
C GLY A 67 -4.00 8.44 3.38
N MET A 68 -4.36 8.54 4.67
CA MET A 68 -4.70 7.37 5.47
C MET A 68 -6.02 6.73 5.07
N VAL A 69 -7.05 7.51 4.72
CA VAL A 69 -8.36 6.95 4.33
C VAL A 69 -8.25 6.13 3.03
N PRO A 70 -7.65 6.63 1.93
CA PRO A 70 -7.45 5.83 0.73
C PRO A 70 -6.54 4.62 0.96
N ALA A 71 -5.48 4.77 1.75
CA ALA A 71 -4.59 3.66 2.10
C ALA A 71 -5.32 2.56 2.88
N GLY A 72 -6.21 2.92 3.80
CA GLY A 72 -7.05 1.98 4.53
C GLY A 72 -8.03 1.23 3.62
N VAL A 73 -8.70 1.94 2.70
CA VAL A 73 -9.59 1.32 1.70
C VAL A 73 -8.82 0.38 0.77
N TYR A 74 -7.67 0.82 0.26
CA TYR A 74 -6.79 0.00 -0.56
C TYR A 74 -6.33 -1.26 0.18
N GLY A 75 -5.94 -1.11 1.45
CA GLY A 75 -5.53 -2.23 2.28
C GLY A 75 -6.65 -3.23 2.56
N LEU A 76 -7.89 -2.76 2.77
CA LEU A 76 -9.07 -3.61 2.88
C LEU A 76 -9.34 -4.41 1.60
N ILE A 77 -9.20 -3.78 0.43
CA ILE A 77 -9.36 -4.45 -0.86
C ILE A 77 -8.30 -5.55 -1.04
N LEU A 78 -7.04 -5.25 -0.73
CA LEU A 78 -5.95 -6.24 -0.82
C LEU A 78 -6.10 -7.38 0.19
N ALA A 79 -6.50 -7.09 1.43
CA ALA A 79 -6.76 -8.12 2.43
C ALA A 79 -7.89 -9.07 1.98
N ARG A 80 -8.91 -8.56 1.27
CA ARG A 80 -9.96 -9.38 0.68
C ARG A 80 -9.47 -10.22 -0.51
N LYS A 81 -8.60 -9.67 -1.36
CA LYS A 81 -8.15 -10.32 -2.60
C LYS A 81 -7.03 -11.34 -2.36
N PHE A 82 -6.09 -11.04 -1.48
CA PHE A 82 -4.89 -11.85 -1.22
C PHE A 82 -4.92 -12.55 0.16
N GLY A 83 -6.01 -12.38 0.91
CA GLY A 83 -6.18 -12.99 2.24
C GLY A 83 -5.15 -12.49 3.25
N MET A 84 -4.63 -13.42 4.05
CA MET A 84 -3.65 -13.13 5.12
C MET A 84 -2.39 -12.45 4.59
N ALA A 85 -1.89 -12.83 3.41
CA ALA A 85 -0.69 -12.23 2.85
C ALA A 85 -0.90 -10.73 2.55
N GLY A 86 -2.06 -10.37 1.99
CA GLY A 86 -2.46 -8.98 1.79
C GLY A 86 -2.59 -8.22 3.10
N ALA A 87 -3.23 -8.80 4.11
CA ALA A 87 -3.38 -8.17 5.43
C ALA A 87 -2.04 -7.95 6.15
N CYS A 88 -1.10 -8.89 6.06
CA CYS A 88 0.24 -8.72 6.61
C CYS A 88 1.01 -7.62 5.88
N GLY A 89 0.88 -7.55 4.55
CA GLY A 89 1.49 -6.49 3.75
C GLY A 89 0.97 -5.11 4.12
N THR A 90 -0.34 -4.97 4.31
CA THR A 90 -0.97 -3.68 4.64
C THR A 90 -0.60 -3.21 6.05
N LEU A 91 -0.51 -4.12 7.02
CA LEU A 91 -0.01 -3.81 8.36
C LEU A 91 1.47 -3.41 8.34
N GLY A 92 2.29 -4.11 7.55
CA GLY A 92 3.70 -3.74 7.35
C GLY A 92 3.86 -2.34 6.74
N GLY A 93 3.10 -2.04 5.69
CA GLY A 93 3.07 -0.71 5.07
C GLY A 93 2.56 0.38 6.02
N GLY A 94 1.54 0.05 6.84
CA GLY A 94 1.02 0.95 7.87
C GLY A 94 2.04 1.25 8.98
N ALA A 95 2.77 0.24 9.44
CA ALA A 95 3.84 0.42 10.42
C ALA A 95 4.99 1.28 9.88
N ALA A 96 5.41 1.05 8.63
CA ALA A 96 6.40 1.90 7.96
C ALA A 96 5.90 3.34 7.86
N THR A 97 4.64 3.54 7.43
CA THR A 97 4.02 4.86 7.37
C THR A 97 4.06 5.56 8.73
N ALA A 98 3.69 4.87 9.82
CA ALA A 98 3.69 5.46 11.14
C ALA A 98 5.09 5.96 11.56
N ALA A 99 6.14 5.17 11.29
CA ALA A 99 7.52 5.57 11.56
C ALA A 99 7.94 6.81 10.75
N PHE A 100 7.62 6.86 9.46
CA PHE A 100 7.97 8.00 8.60
C PHE A 100 7.14 9.25 8.89
N VAL A 101 5.85 9.11 9.20
CA VAL A 101 4.99 10.21 9.64
C VAL A 101 5.51 10.79 10.95
N TYR A 102 5.92 9.94 11.90
CA TYR A 102 6.54 10.40 13.14
C TYR A 102 7.81 11.22 12.88
N LEU A 103 8.74 10.68 12.08
CA LEU A 103 9.98 11.40 11.73
C LEU A 103 9.68 12.73 11.01
N ARG A 104 8.70 12.75 10.11
CA ARG A 104 8.30 13.94 9.38
C ARG A 104 7.70 15.00 10.32
N LEU A 105 6.82 14.60 11.22
CA LEU A 105 6.22 15.47 12.22
C LEU A 105 7.27 16.07 13.16
N SER A 106 8.23 15.26 13.63
CA SER A 106 9.35 15.75 14.45
C SER A 106 10.14 16.82 13.71
N GLN A 107 10.50 16.58 12.43
CA GLN A 107 11.22 17.55 11.62
C GLN A 107 10.45 18.86 11.43
N THR A 108 9.15 18.80 11.15
CA THR A 108 8.34 20.00 10.89
C THR A 108 8.08 20.80 12.16
N VAL A 109 7.85 20.13 13.29
CA VAL A 109 7.65 20.78 14.59
C VAL A 109 8.95 21.44 15.06
N ASP A 110 10.09 20.74 14.97
CA ASP A 110 11.40 21.29 15.33
C ASP A 110 11.77 22.48 14.44
N ALA A 111 11.49 22.41 13.14
CA ALA A 111 11.71 23.50 12.20
C ALA A 111 10.83 24.72 12.48
N ALA A 112 9.56 24.49 12.85
CA ALA A 112 8.63 25.55 13.25
C ALA A 112 9.09 26.24 14.55
N LEU A 113 9.54 25.47 15.54
CA LEU A 113 10.09 26.00 16.81
C LEU A 113 11.39 26.78 16.60
N ALA A 114 12.22 26.36 15.63
CA ALA A 114 13.47 27.03 15.29
C ALA A 114 13.30 28.23 14.34
N HIS A 115 12.07 28.59 13.93
CA HIS A 115 11.79 29.57 12.87
C HIS A 115 12.58 29.32 11.56
N ARG A 116 12.90 28.06 11.27
CA ARG A 116 13.62 27.62 10.06
C ARG A 116 12.74 26.69 9.25
N LEU A 117 11.52 27.12 8.96
CA LEU A 117 10.63 26.38 8.08
C LEU A 117 11.23 26.41 6.66
N PRO A 118 11.58 25.26 6.07
CA PRO A 118 12.01 25.23 4.69
C PRO A 118 10.84 25.65 3.80
N THR A 119 11.06 26.65 2.94
CA THR A 119 10.09 27.02 1.92
C THR A 119 9.96 25.89 0.90
N PRO A 120 8.74 25.53 0.46
CA PRO A 120 8.58 24.52 -0.58
C PRO A 120 9.40 24.87 -1.83
N GLU A 121 10.14 23.90 -2.38
CA GLU A 121 10.95 24.10 -3.60
C GLU A 121 10.11 24.18 -4.89
N TRP A 122 8.82 23.87 -4.80
CA TRP A 122 7.89 23.87 -5.93
C TRP A 122 7.05 25.15 -5.99
N PRO A 123 6.67 25.60 -7.21
CA PRO A 123 5.80 26.75 -7.36
C PRO A 123 4.44 26.53 -6.67
N THR A 124 3.93 27.54 -5.99
CA THR A 124 2.67 27.50 -5.21
C THR A 124 1.44 27.07 -6.03
N TRP A 125 1.45 27.24 -7.34
CA TRP A 125 0.36 26.81 -8.24
C TRP A 125 0.37 25.30 -8.53
N VAL A 126 1.48 24.60 -8.30
CA VAL A 126 1.59 23.13 -8.46
C VAL A 126 1.10 22.39 -7.22
N ALA A 127 1.10 23.06 -6.07
CA ALA A 127 0.65 22.52 -4.78
C ALA A 127 -0.74 21.85 -4.83
N PRO A 128 -1.77 22.40 -5.51
CA PRO A 128 -3.07 21.71 -5.64
C PRO A 128 -3.12 20.62 -6.73
N ALA A 129 -2.27 20.68 -7.76
CA ALA A 129 -2.34 19.76 -8.91
C ALA A 129 -1.80 18.35 -8.57
N LEU A 130 -0.77 18.29 -7.73
CA LEU A 130 -0.15 17.04 -7.27
C LEU A 130 -1.09 16.10 -6.46
N PRO A 131 -1.84 16.57 -5.44
CA PRO A 131 -2.75 15.70 -4.69
C PRO A 131 -3.93 15.26 -5.54
N ILE A 132 -4.38 16.09 -6.49
CA ILE A 132 -5.43 15.73 -7.46
C ILE A 132 -4.92 14.65 -8.42
N GLY A 133 -3.73 14.83 -9.00
CA GLY A 133 -3.09 13.83 -9.87
C GLY A 133 -2.85 12.51 -9.14
N TRP A 134 -2.49 12.58 -7.85
CA TRP A 134 -2.35 11.40 -7.00
C TRP A 134 -3.70 10.72 -6.76
N LEU A 135 -4.75 11.45 -6.39
CA LEU A 135 -6.10 10.88 -6.25
C LEU A 135 -6.60 10.22 -7.54
N PHE A 136 -6.29 10.77 -8.72
CA PHE A 136 -6.58 10.12 -10.01
C PHE A 136 -5.75 8.86 -10.24
N PHE A 137 -4.46 8.87 -9.87
CA PHE A 137 -3.62 7.68 -9.91
C PHE A 137 -4.17 6.57 -8.99
N ILE A 138 -4.60 6.93 -7.78
CA ILE A 138 -5.23 6.03 -6.81
C ILE A 138 -6.54 5.47 -7.36
N GLY A 139 -7.43 6.33 -7.84
CA GLY A 139 -8.71 5.93 -8.43
C GLY A 139 -8.50 5.02 -9.64
N GLY A 140 -7.52 5.32 -10.49
CA GLY A 140 -7.13 4.49 -11.62
C GLY A 140 -6.59 3.12 -11.20
N LEU A 141 -5.72 3.06 -10.20
CA LEU A 141 -5.14 1.82 -9.69
C LEU A 141 -6.20 0.94 -9.01
N ALA A 142 -7.10 1.54 -8.23
CA ALA A 142 -8.24 0.85 -7.62
C ALA A 142 -9.22 0.32 -8.68
N LEU A 143 -9.53 1.11 -9.71
CA LEU A 143 -10.39 0.69 -10.82
C LEU A 143 -9.75 -0.45 -11.65
N LEU A 144 -8.44 -0.39 -11.90
CA LEU A 144 -7.72 -1.46 -12.58
C LEU A 144 -7.74 -2.78 -11.80
N LEU A 145 -7.58 -2.70 -10.47
CA LEU A 145 -7.62 -3.87 -9.61
C LEU A 145 -9.04 -4.45 -9.48
N ALA A 146 -10.06 -3.59 -9.45
CA ALA A 146 -11.48 -3.97 -9.38
C ALA A 146 -12.02 -4.55 -10.70
N LYS A 147 -11.62 -4.00 -11.85
CA LYS A 147 -12.01 -4.53 -13.17
C LYS A 147 -11.51 -5.95 -13.45
N ARG A 148 -10.48 -6.40 -12.73
CA ARG A 148 -9.93 -7.75 -12.89
C ARG A 148 -10.77 -8.85 -12.22
N ASP A 149 -11.78 -8.46 -11.43
CA ASP A 149 -12.68 -9.38 -10.70
C ASP A 149 -14.11 -9.42 -11.30
N LEU A 150 -14.38 -8.69 -12.40
CA LEU A 150 -15.61 -8.74 -13.22
C LEU A 150 -15.34 -9.43 -14.56
#